data_AF-A0AB36YJ51-F1
#
_entry.id   AF-A0AB36YJ51-F1
#
_cell.length_a   1.000
_cell.length_b   1.000
_cell.length_c   1.000
_cell.angle_alpha   90.00
_cell.angle_beta   90.00
_cell.angle_gamma   90.00
#
_symmetry.space_group_name_H-M   'P 1'
#
loop_
_entity.id
_entity.type
_entity.pdbx_description
1 polymer ?
#
loop_
_entity_poly.entity_id
_entity_poly.type
_entity_poly.pdbx_seq_one_letter_code
_entity_poly.pdbx_strand_id
1 'polypeptide(L)'
;LQLRGEGAQVVAGSTDWSVEVNLRGTRVPLCVAVDHLPALNELTVAADHVLIGAALDLADVGRRLGGAVPLLDAVFAEFASPLIR
;
A
#
# COMPACT_ATOMS: atom_id res chain seq x y z
N LEU A 1 -14.92 -5.89 -14.78
CA LEU A 1 -15.74 -5.13 -13.82
C LEU A 1 -15.25 -3.68 -13.87
N GLN A 2 -15.98 -2.77 -14.50
CA GLN A 2 -15.59 -1.35 -14.54
C GLN A 2 -16.19 -0.68 -13.32
N LEU A 3 -15.46 -0.70 -12.20
CA LEU A 3 -15.85 -0.01 -10.97
C LEU A 3 -15.71 1.50 -11.20
N ARG A 4 -16.71 2.11 -11.84
CA ARG A 4 -16.90 3.56 -11.81
C ARG A 4 -17.97 3.84 -10.77
N GLY A 5 -17.55 4.24 -9.57
CA GLY A 5 -18.46 4.63 -8.51
C GLY A 5 -17.86 5.80 -7.74
N GLU A 6 -18.38 7.00 -7.97
CA GLU A 6 -18.21 8.08 -7.01
C GLU A 6 -18.71 7.58 -5.64
N GLY A 7 -17.87 7.65 -4.61
CA GLY A 7 -18.21 7.21 -3.25
C GLY A 7 -17.79 5.78 -2.85
N ALA A 8 -17.07 5.03 -3.69
CA ALA A 8 -16.44 3.77 -3.26
C ALA A 8 -15.14 4.04 -2.49
N GLN A 9 -14.95 3.39 -1.34
CA GLN A 9 -13.70 3.45 -0.59
C GLN A 9 -12.74 2.36 -1.08
N VAL A 10 -11.64 2.75 -1.73
CA VAL A 10 -10.55 1.84 -2.05
C VAL A 10 -9.70 1.60 -0.81
N VAL A 11 -9.33 0.35 -0.55
CA VAL A 11 -8.55 -0.04 0.62
C VAL A 11 -7.41 -0.96 0.20
N ALA A 12 -6.20 -0.68 0.68
CA ALA A 12 -5.03 -1.55 0.65
C ALA A 12 -4.40 -1.54 2.05
N GLY A 13 -4.03 -2.70 2.58
CA GLY A 13 -3.53 -2.92 3.95
C GLY A 13 -4.53 -2.61 5.07
N SER A 14 -5.47 -1.70 4.83
CA SER A 14 -6.51 -1.22 5.76
C SER A 14 -5.97 -0.56 7.03
N THR A 15 -4.69 -0.18 7.10
CA THR A 15 -4.06 0.38 8.31
C THR A 15 -4.72 1.68 8.75
N ASP A 16 -4.93 2.62 7.82
CA ASP A 16 -5.64 3.88 8.10
C ASP A 16 -7.16 3.71 8.09
N TRP A 17 -7.70 2.96 7.13
CA TRP A 17 -9.15 2.78 7.03
C TRP A 17 -9.76 2.07 8.25
N SER A 18 -9.02 1.14 8.86
CA SER A 18 -9.47 0.48 10.09
C SER A 18 -9.57 1.45 11.26
N VAL A 19 -8.75 2.51 11.31
CA VAL A 19 -8.87 3.57 12.32
C VAL A 19 -10.18 4.33 12.13
N GLU A 20 -10.50 4.72 10.89
CA GLU A 20 -11.74 5.42 10.56
C GLU A 20 -12.98 4.59 10.95
N VAL A 21 -12.98 3.29 10.63
CA VAL A 21 -14.10 2.39 10.95
C VAL A 21 -14.22 2.12 12.45
N ASN A 22 -13.11 1.84 13.15
CA ASN A 22 -13.14 1.38 14.53
C ASN A 22 -13.18 2.52 15.55
N LEU A 23 -12.42 3.60 15.33
CA LEU A 23 -12.32 4.69 16.30
C LEU A 23 -13.27 5.85 16.01
N ARG A 24 -13.57 6.10 14.73
CA ARG A 24 -14.43 7.22 14.32
C ARG A 24 -15.83 6.81 13.90
N GLY A 25 -16.11 5.50 13.79
CA GLY A 25 -17.42 4.99 13.41
C GLY A 25 -17.79 5.24 11.95
N THR A 26 -16.83 5.59 11.09
CA THR A 26 -17.06 5.87 9.67
C THR A 26 -17.63 4.64 8.97
N ARG A 27 -18.63 4.82 8.10
CA ARG A 27 -19.23 3.75 7.30
C ARG A 27 -19.44 4.23 5.87
N VAL A 28 -19.16 3.35 4.91
CA VAL A 28 -19.34 3.58 3.48
C VAL A 28 -20.15 2.45 2.88
N PRO A 29 -20.94 2.71 1.83
CA PRO A 29 -21.80 1.67 1.23
C PRO A 29 -21.00 0.61 0.46
N LEU A 30 -19.77 0.92 0.05
CA LEU A 30 -18.92 0.00 -0.71
C LEU A 30 -17.44 0.22 -0.35
N CYS A 31 -16.77 -0.85 0.08
CA CYS A 31 -15.32 -0.94 0.14
C CYS A 31 -14.81 -1.85 -0.97
N VAL A 32 -13.69 -1.47 -1.59
CA VAL A 32 -13.01 -2.25 -2.61
C VAL A 32 -11.59 -2.52 -2.13
N ALA A 33 -11.31 -3.76 -1.73
CA ALA A 33 -9.96 -4.20 -1.41
C ALA A 33 -9.16 -4.44 -2.69
N VAL A 34 -7.96 -3.89 -2.78
CA VAL A 34 -7.12 -3.96 -3.99
C VAL A 34 -5.79 -4.69 -3.78
N ASP A 35 -5.56 -5.22 -2.58
CA ASP A 35 -4.35 -5.94 -2.14
C ASP A 35 -3.95 -7.10 -3.06
N HIS A 36 -4.92 -7.73 -3.73
CA HIS A 36 -4.67 -8.90 -4.58
C HIS A 36 -4.67 -8.61 -6.08
N LEU A 37 -4.70 -7.34 -6.49
CA LEU A 37 -4.57 -6.99 -7.90
C LEU A 37 -3.09 -7.08 -8.30
N PRO A 38 -2.68 -8.03 -9.17
CA PRO A 38 -1.26 -8.25 -9.46
C PRO A 38 -0.57 -6.98 -10.00
N ALA A 39 -1.24 -6.26 -10.91
CA ALA A 39 -0.74 -5.01 -11.48
C ALA A 39 -0.48 -3.90 -10.45
N LEU A 40 -1.04 -3.99 -9.24
CA LEU A 40 -0.80 -3.04 -8.14
C LEU A 40 0.22 -3.55 -7.11
N ASN A 41 0.74 -4.77 -7.26
CA ASN A 41 1.70 -5.41 -6.36
C ASN A 41 3.06 -5.67 -7.04
N GLU A 42 3.28 -5.05 -8.19
CA GLU A 42 4.52 -5.16 -8.93
C GLU A 42 5.54 -4.11 -8.47
N LEU A 43 6.82 -4.45 -8.61
CA LEU A 43 7.93 -3.52 -8.43
C LEU A 43 8.94 -3.81 -9.52
N THR A 44 9.34 -2.75 -10.22
CA THR A 44 10.30 -2.79 -11.30
C THR A 44 11.38 -1.74 -11.04
N VAL A 45 12.63 -2.18 -11.03
CA VAL A 45 13.79 -1.29 -10.97
C VAL A 45 14.31 -1.13 -12.39
N ALA A 46 14.21 0.08 -12.93
CA ALA A 46 14.75 0.46 -14.23
C ALA A 46 16.05 1.28 -14.05
N ALA A 47 16.65 1.70 -15.16
CA ALA A 47 17.92 2.42 -15.13
C ALA A 47 17.82 3.83 -14.50
N ASP A 48 16.67 4.49 -14.66
CA ASP A 48 16.43 5.88 -14.27
C ASP A 48 15.28 6.05 -13.28
N HIS A 49 14.55 4.98 -12.96
CA HIS A 49 13.39 5.03 -12.07
C HIS A 49 13.10 3.69 -11.39
N VAL A 50 12.30 3.75 -10.34
CA VAL A 50 11.65 2.59 -9.72
C VAL A 50 10.14 2.76 -9.87
N LEU A 51 9.48 1.75 -10.41
CA LEU A 51 8.01 1.65 -10.36
C LEU A 51 7.63 0.80 -9.17
N ILE A 52 6.76 1.32 -8.32
CA ILE A 52 6.24 0.64 -7.14
C ILE A 52 4.72 0.60 -7.27
N GLY A 53 4.15 -0.60 -7.23
CA GLY A 53 2.72 -0.81 -7.26
C GLY A 53 2.05 -0.23 -6.00
N ALA A 54 0.89 0.39 -6.19
CA ALA A 54 0.20 1.15 -5.15
C ALA A 54 -0.34 0.28 -3.99
N ALA A 55 -0.44 -1.03 -4.16
CA ALA A 55 -0.90 -1.97 -3.14
C ALA A 55 0.22 -2.82 -2.54
N LEU A 56 1.48 -2.65 -3.01
CA LEU A 56 2.62 -3.39 -2.48
C LEU A 56 2.96 -2.89 -1.07
N ASP A 57 3.01 -3.78 -0.09
CA ASP A 57 3.36 -3.44 1.29
C ASP A 57 4.82 -2.99 1.45
N LEU A 58 5.10 -2.19 2.49
CA LEU A 58 6.40 -1.54 2.65
C LEU A 58 7.50 -2.55 3.01
N ALA A 59 7.16 -3.63 3.70
CA ALA A 59 8.08 -4.73 3.96
C ALA A 59 8.60 -5.34 2.65
N ASP A 60 7.70 -5.61 1.70
CA ASP A 60 8.06 -6.16 0.39
C ASP A 60 8.73 -5.14 -0.52
N VAL A 61 8.36 -3.85 -0.46
CA VAL A 61 9.10 -2.79 -1.16
C VAL A 61 10.57 -2.79 -0.70
N GLY A 62 10.82 -2.73 0.61
CA GLY A 62 12.19 -2.73 1.14
C GLY A 62 12.97 -3.99 0.75
N ARG A 63 12.36 -5.17 0.94
CA ARG A 63 12.97 -6.46 0.58
C ARG A 63 13.32 -6.56 -0.91
N ARG A 64 12.43 -6.10 -1.81
CA ARG A 64 12.62 -6.19 -3.26
C ARG A 64 13.55 -5.11 -3.81
N LEU A 65 13.59 -3.93 -3.20
CA LEU A 65 14.59 -2.92 -3.51
C LEU A 65 16.00 -3.37 -3.13
N GLY A 66 16.14 -4.10 -2.02
CA GLY A 66 17.42 -4.70 -1.62
C GLY A 66 18.55 -3.69 -1.52
N GLY A 67 18.27 -2.48 -1.01
CA GLY A 67 19.26 -1.41 -0.89
C GLY A 67 19.56 -0.64 -2.17
N ALA A 68 18.83 -0.86 -3.26
CA ALA A 68 18.95 -0.03 -4.47
C ALA A 68 18.67 1.46 -4.21
N VAL A 69 17.91 1.77 -3.16
CA VAL A 69 17.69 3.14 -2.66
C VAL A 69 18.02 3.18 -1.16
N PRO A 70 19.28 3.44 -0.76
CA PRO A 70 19.72 3.32 0.63
C PRO A 70 18.93 4.19 1.62
N LEU A 71 18.46 5.36 1.16
CA LEU A 71 17.63 6.24 1.98
C LEU A 71 16.30 5.59 2.37
N LEU A 72 15.68 4.80 1.47
CA LEU A 72 14.41 4.15 1.76
C LEU A 72 14.57 3.02 2.80
N ASP A 73 15.69 2.30 2.81
CA ASP A 73 15.97 1.30 3.85
C ASP A 73 16.00 1.94 5.25
N ALA A 74 16.68 3.08 5.37
CA ALA A 74 16.76 3.83 6.62
C ALA A 74 15.38 4.38 7.05
N VAL A 75 14.60 4.91 6.10
CA VAL A 75 13.27 5.47 6.38
C VAL A 75 12.27 4.38 6.73
N PHE A 76 12.26 3.25 6.02
CA PHE A 76 11.33 2.16 6.30
C PHE A 76 11.58 1.54 7.67
N ALA A 77 12.82 1.47 8.16
CA ALA A 77 13.09 0.98 9.52
C ALA A 77 12.35 1.77 10.61
N GLU A 78 12.15 3.07 10.42
CA GLU A 78 11.49 3.99 11.35
C GLU A 78 9.98 4.14 11.09
N PHE A 79 9.47 3.60 9.97
CA PHE A 79 8.06 3.73 9.64
C PHE A 79 7.23 2.69 10.40
N ALA A 80 6.44 3.13 11.38
CA ALA A 80 5.53 2.26 12.14
C ALA A 80 6.21 0.98 12.70
N SER A 81 5.40 -0.02 13.04
CA SER A 81 5.89 -1.33 13.49
C SER A 81 5.99 -2.32 12.31
N PRO A 82 6.76 -3.42 12.46
CA PRO A 82 6.80 -4.48 11.44
C PRO A 82 5.46 -5.15 11.12
N LEU A 83 4.43 -4.99 11.96
CA LEU A 83 3.09 -5.53 11.72
C LEU A 83 2.23 -4.61 10.82
N ILE A 84 2.64 -3.34 10.69
CA ILE A 84 1.96 -2.31 9.90
C ILE A 84 2.67 -2.08 8.55
N ARG A 85 3.98 -2.29 8.51
CA ARG A 85 4.80 -2.23 7.29
C ARG A 85 4.60 -3.46 6.41
#